data_AF-A0A661B9B9-F1
#
_entry.id   AF-A0A661B9B9-F1
#
_cell.length_a   1.000
_cell.length_b   1.000
_cell.length_c   1.000
_cell.angle_alpha   90.00
_cell.angle_beta   90.00
_cell.angle_gamma   90.00
#
_symmetry.space_group_name_H-M   'P 1'
#
loop_
_entity.id
_entity.type
_entity.pdbx_description
1 polymer ?
#
loop_
_entity_poly.entity_id
_entity_poly.type
_entity_poly.pdbx_seq_one_letter_code
_entity_poly.pdbx_strand_id
1 'polypeptide(L)'
;MFFKVTVLFRLGLTAYLCAYNLNSMKKTCAIAWIVAILLSGCKEEPERVGNTLEIQPETTIVSQRYEPKLPTRIIEVDGNRITVEVADEQAERQKGLMFRSHIPDTIGMLFIFDEEKPHSFWMRNTSIPLAIAFIATDSTITDIKWMKPHDESHYFPSKPILYALETNRGWFVKRNIKPGAKVDF
;
A
#
# COMPACT_ATOMS: atom_id res chain seq x y z
N MET A 1 60.58 34.50 -7.74
CA MET A 1 59.72 34.99 -6.65
C MET A 1 58.74 33.85 -6.33
N PHE A 2 59.10 32.79 -5.60
CA PHE A 2 59.13 32.64 -4.11
C PHE A 2 57.79 33.12 -3.50
N PHE A 3 56.97 32.38 -2.73
CA PHE A 3 57.16 31.23 -1.81
C PHE A 3 55.77 30.58 -1.48
N LYS A 4 55.79 29.37 -0.90
CA LYS A 4 54.71 28.64 -0.19
C LYS A 4 53.94 29.50 0.85
N VAL A 5 52.81 28.98 1.39
CA VAL A 5 52.30 29.03 2.81
C VAL A 5 50.77 28.80 2.82
N THR A 6 50.06 28.11 3.73
CA THR A 6 50.35 27.27 4.90
C THR A 6 49.02 26.65 5.38
N VAL A 7 49.10 25.41 5.89
CA VAL A 7 48.06 24.67 6.63
C VAL A 7 47.74 25.36 7.95
N LEU A 8 46.46 25.45 8.34
CA LEU A 8 46.09 25.76 9.73
C LEU A 8 45.02 24.78 10.27
N PHE A 9 45.46 24.05 11.28
CA PHE A 9 44.78 23.11 12.15
C PHE A 9 44.05 23.85 13.29
N ARG A 10 42.87 23.37 13.72
CA ARG A 10 42.36 23.39 15.12
C ARG A 10 41.03 22.62 15.17
N LEU A 11 41.00 21.35 15.57
CA LEU A 11 40.82 20.85 16.95
C LEU A 11 39.68 21.52 17.73
N GLY A 12 38.60 20.76 17.94
CA GLY A 12 37.54 21.04 18.90
C GLY A 12 36.94 19.73 19.42
N LEU A 13 37.52 19.19 20.49
CA LEU A 13 37.09 18.03 21.24
C LEU A 13 36.80 18.49 22.67
N THR A 14 35.55 18.40 23.15
CA THR A 14 35.17 18.44 24.58
C THR A 14 33.77 17.82 24.68
N ALA A 15 33.60 16.54 25.02
CA ALA A 15 33.71 15.91 26.35
C ALA A 15 32.52 16.25 27.28
N TYR A 16 31.73 15.20 27.54
CA TYR A 16 30.75 15.01 28.61
C TYR A 16 31.36 15.20 30.01
N LEU A 17 30.52 15.61 30.99
CA LEU A 17 30.47 15.26 32.44
C LEU A 17 29.54 16.31 33.10
N CYS A 18 28.33 15.99 33.58
CA CYS A 18 27.97 15.26 34.80
C CYS A 18 28.56 15.85 36.09
N ALA A 19 27.74 16.60 36.83
CA ALA A 19 27.64 16.73 38.29
C ALA A 19 27.17 18.16 38.64
N TYR A 20 26.10 18.30 39.42
CA TYR A 20 26.18 18.90 40.75
C TYR A 20 24.85 18.74 41.49
N ASN A 21 24.97 18.16 42.68
CA ASN A 21 23.94 17.88 43.66
C ASN A 21 24.12 18.88 44.82
N LEU A 22 22.99 19.51 45.21
CA LEU A 22 22.55 19.92 46.56
C LEU A 22 23.46 20.78 47.45
N ASN A 23 23.07 22.06 47.68
CA ASN A 23 23.04 22.63 49.04
C ASN A 23 22.23 23.95 49.14
N SER A 24 21.67 24.17 50.35
CA SER A 24 21.18 25.45 50.94
C SER A 24 19.67 25.77 50.78
N MET A 25 18.78 25.20 51.62
CA MET A 25 18.39 25.64 52.98
C MET A 25 17.62 26.97 53.07
N LYS A 26 16.29 26.89 53.37
CA LYS A 26 15.67 27.35 54.66
C LYS A 26 14.11 27.39 54.61
N LYS A 27 13.48 26.53 55.45
CA LYS A 27 12.26 26.76 56.33
C LYS A 27 10.89 26.92 55.60
N THR A 28 9.73 26.31 55.95
CA THR A 28 9.16 25.75 57.20
C THR A 28 7.83 24.98 56.93
N CYS A 29 7.47 24.01 57.81
CA CYS A 29 6.14 23.41 58.13
C CYS A 29 5.32 22.71 57.02
N ALA A 30 5.09 21.38 56.95
CA ALA A 30 4.72 20.36 57.94
C ALA A 30 3.40 20.74 58.67
N ILE A 31 2.23 20.11 58.42
CA ILE A 31 1.61 18.94 59.11
C ILE A 31 0.08 19.11 58.85
N ALA A 32 -0.76 18.16 58.41
CA ALA A 32 -1.37 17.03 59.13
C ALA A 32 -2.30 16.30 58.11
N TRP A 33 -2.26 14.98 57.91
CA TRP A 33 -2.88 13.90 58.71
C TRP A 33 -4.44 13.88 58.75
N ILE A 34 -5.01 13.02 57.90
CA ILE A 34 -6.12 12.05 58.11
C ILE A 34 -7.58 12.52 58.39
N VAL A 35 -8.52 11.81 57.72
CA VAL A 35 -9.88 11.34 58.13
C VAL A 35 -11.10 12.07 57.52
N ALA A 36 -11.97 11.27 56.86
CA ALA A 36 -13.45 11.32 56.77
C ALA A 36 -13.89 11.03 55.30
N ILE A 37 -14.29 9.82 54.87
CA ILE A 37 -15.47 8.98 55.22
C ILE A 37 -16.79 9.76 55.34
N LEU A 38 -17.58 9.63 54.26
CA LEU A 38 -19.06 9.56 54.13
C LEU A 38 -19.92 10.69 54.73
N LEU A 39 -20.70 11.38 53.87
CA LEU A 39 -22.17 11.31 53.77
C LEU A 39 -22.77 12.49 52.96
N SER A 40 -23.65 12.13 52.03
CA SER A 40 -24.88 12.84 51.63
C SER A 40 -24.82 14.31 51.19
N GLY A 41 -25.03 14.53 49.88
CA GLY A 41 -25.42 15.83 49.35
C GLY A 41 -25.84 15.76 47.87
N CYS A 42 -27.06 15.30 47.61
CA CYS A 42 -27.72 15.54 46.32
C CYS A 42 -27.85 17.04 46.10
N LYS A 43 -27.44 17.54 44.94
CA LYS A 43 -27.81 18.88 44.45
C LYS A 43 -28.38 18.73 43.05
N GLU A 44 -29.62 19.17 42.89
CA GLU A 44 -30.37 19.19 41.63
C GLU A 44 -29.71 20.06 40.56
N GLU A 45 -30.11 19.71 39.34
CA GLU A 45 -29.67 20.03 37.99
C GLU A 45 -29.88 21.49 37.56
N PRO A 46 -29.02 22.02 36.67
CA PRO A 46 -29.46 22.97 35.68
C PRO A 46 -29.28 22.40 34.27
N GLU A 47 -30.42 22.19 33.61
CA GLU A 47 -30.56 21.91 32.19
C GLU A 47 -29.91 23.04 31.38
N ARG A 48 -28.88 22.72 30.59
CA ARG A 48 -28.53 23.54 29.41
C ARG A 48 -27.96 22.69 28.30
N VAL A 49 -28.86 22.43 27.35
CA VAL A 49 -28.63 21.89 26.02
C VAL A 49 -27.47 22.61 25.34
N GLY A 50 -26.51 21.81 24.89
CA GLY A 50 -25.39 22.22 24.07
C GLY A 50 -24.58 20.97 23.77
N ASN A 51 -24.94 20.30 22.69
CA ASN A 51 -24.32 19.09 22.14
C ASN A 51 -22.81 19.26 21.95
N THR A 52 -22.05 19.06 23.03
CA THR A 52 -20.63 18.81 22.98
C THR A 52 -20.47 17.33 22.69
N LEU A 53 -20.27 17.00 21.42
CA LEU A 53 -19.69 15.72 21.05
C LEU A 53 -18.31 15.67 21.73
N GLU A 54 -18.19 14.79 22.73
CA GLU A 54 -16.89 14.34 23.20
C GLU A 54 -16.10 13.84 22.00
N ILE A 55 -15.02 14.54 21.66
CA ILE A 55 -14.04 14.05 20.70
C ILE A 55 -13.30 12.91 21.39
N GLN A 56 -13.85 11.71 21.29
CA GLN A 56 -13.09 10.48 21.46
C GLN A 56 -12.12 10.36 20.27
N PRO A 57 -10.82 10.08 20.47
CA PRO A 57 -9.90 9.84 19.37
C PRO A 57 -10.12 8.42 18.87
N GLU A 58 -11.27 8.16 18.23
CA GLU A 58 -11.47 6.92 17.50
C GLU A 58 -11.01 7.15 16.06
N THR A 59 -9.78 6.74 15.81
CA THR A 59 -9.23 6.64 14.44
C THR A 59 -9.87 5.42 13.79
N THR A 60 -11.17 5.48 13.50
CA THR A 60 -11.87 4.42 12.76
C THR A 60 -11.79 4.74 11.28
N ILE A 61 -10.59 4.60 10.70
CA ILE A 61 -10.44 4.41 9.26
C ILE A 61 -11.00 3.03 8.96
N VAL A 62 -12.29 2.98 8.60
CA VAL A 62 -12.88 1.77 8.02
C VAL A 62 -12.19 1.52 6.68
N SER A 63 -11.17 0.67 6.70
CA SER A 63 -10.59 0.08 5.51
C SER A 63 -11.68 -0.73 4.80
N GLN A 64 -12.21 -0.26 3.68
CA GLN A 64 -13.03 -1.12 2.83
C GLN A 64 -12.17 -2.31 2.40
N ARG A 65 -12.48 -3.49 2.93
CA ARG A 65 -11.81 -4.72 2.52
C ARG A 65 -12.23 -5.02 1.09
N TYR A 66 -11.25 -5.19 0.21
CA TYR A 66 -11.50 -5.67 -1.14
C TYR A 66 -11.96 -7.12 -1.11
N GLU A 67 -13.06 -7.42 -1.78
CA GLU A 67 -13.60 -8.78 -1.92
C GLU A 67 -13.38 -9.29 -3.36
N PRO A 68 -12.57 -10.34 -3.55
CA PRO A 68 -12.40 -10.98 -4.85
C PRO A 68 -13.71 -11.54 -5.38
N LYS A 69 -13.95 -11.42 -6.69
CA LYS A 69 -15.19 -11.93 -7.33
C LYS A 69 -15.01 -13.32 -7.96
N LEU A 70 -13.76 -13.77 -8.10
CA LEU A 70 -13.37 -15.07 -8.67
C LEU A 70 -12.43 -15.80 -7.70
N PRO A 71 -12.22 -17.12 -7.88
CA PRO A 71 -11.19 -17.86 -7.15
C PRO A 71 -9.84 -17.17 -7.24
N THR A 72 -9.12 -17.17 -6.12
CA THR A 72 -7.80 -16.52 -6.04
C THR A 72 -6.67 -17.53 -5.93
N ARG A 73 -5.52 -17.18 -6.51
CA ARG A 73 -4.27 -17.91 -6.39
C ARG A 73 -3.13 -16.94 -6.13
N ILE A 74 -2.07 -17.39 -5.48
CA ILE A 74 -0.83 -16.61 -5.41
C ILE A 74 0.12 -17.16 -6.46
N ILE A 75 0.60 -16.27 -7.33
CA ILE A 75 1.63 -16.57 -8.33
C ILE A 75 2.86 -15.69 -8.06
N GLU A 76 3.97 -16.01 -8.70
CA GLU A 76 5.19 -15.22 -8.66
C GLU A 76 5.57 -14.74 -10.07
N VAL A 77 6.03 -13.50 -10.18
CA VAL A 77 6.59 -12.95 -11.42
C VAL A 77 7.97 -12.43 -11.11
N ASP A 78 9.00 -13.12 -11.60
CA ASP A 78 10.41 -12.75 -11.39
C ASP A 78 10.73 -12.47 -9.90
N GLY A 79 10.40 -13.41 -8.99
CA GLY A 79 10.62 -13.21 -7.55
C GLY A 79 9.51 -12.46 -6.81
N ASN A 80 8.55 -11.85 -7.52
CA ASN A 80 7.54 -10.97 -6.92
C ASN A 80 6.18 -11.64 -6.84
N ARG A 81 5.72 -11.89 -5.60
CA ARG A 81 4.40 -12.48 -5.34
C ARG A 81 3.26 -11.51 -5.63
N ILE A 82 2.19 -12.04 -6.22
CA ILE A 82 0.91 -11.33 -6.43
C ILE A 82 -0.25 -12.29 -6.22
N THR A 83 -1.32 -11.82 -5.59
CA THR A 83 -2.59 -12.57 -5.56
C THR A 83 -3.36 -12.28 -6.83
N VAL A 84 -3.82 -13.29 -7.55
CA VAL A 84 -4.57 -13.13 -8.79
C VAL A 84 -5.95 -13.74 -8.65
N GLU A 85 -6.96 -13.04 -9.14
CA GLU A 85 -8.24 -13.63 -9.49
C GLU A 85 -8.10 -14.38 -10.81
N VAL A 86 -8.56 -15.63 -10.86
CA VAL A 86 -8.41 -16.48 -12.05
C VAL A 86 -9.66 -16.39 -12.91
N ALA A 87 -9.50 -15.95 -14.16
CA ALA A 87 -10.51 -15.94 -15.20
C ALA A 87 -10.21 -17.06 -16.22
N ASP A 88 -10.81 -18.23 -15.98
CA ASP A 88 -10.58 -19.46 -16.76
C ASP A 88 -11.80 -19.79 -17.65
N GLU A 89 -12.98 -19.31 -17.30
CA GLU A 89 -14.15 -19.44 -18.17
C GLU A 89 -14.25 -18.28 -19.17
N GLN A 90 -14.84 -18.54 -20.34
CA GLN A 90 -15.02 -17.52 -21.39
C GLN A 90 -15.76 -16.28 -20.85
N ALA A 91 -16.81 -16.48 -20.05
CA ALA A 91 -17.59 -15.38 -19.47
C ALA A 91 -16.76 -14.54 -18.49
N GLU A 92 -15.89 -15.18 -17.70
CA GLU A 92 -14.98 -14.50 -16.77
C GLU A 92 -13.95 -13.67 -17.54
N ARG A 93 -13.34 -14.24 -18.58
CA ARG A 93 -12.38 -13.55 -19.45
C ARG A 93 -12.99 -12.35 -20.16
N GLN A 94 -14.20 -12.49 -20.69
CA GLN A 94 -14.91 -11.40 -21.36
C GLN A 94 -15.26 -10.25 -20.40
N LYS A 95 -15.57 -10.57 -19.15
CA LYS A 95 -15.89 -9.59 -18.12
C LYS A 95 -14.65 -8.90 -17.56
N GLY A 96 -13.56 -9.65 -17.36
CA GLY A 96 -12.31 -9.12 -16.80
C GLY A 96 -12.51 -8.26 -15.55
N LEU A 97 -11.81 -7.12 -15.52
CA LEU A 97 -11.90 -6.12 -14.44
C LEU A 97 -12.99 -5.05 -14.66
N MET A 98 -13.95 -5.26 -15.57
CA MET A 98 -15.03 -4.32 -15.85
C MET A 98 -15.84 -3.96 -14.58
N PHE A 99 -16.27 -2.70 -14.51
CA PHE A 99 -17.12 -2.15 -13.46
C PHE A 99 -16.54 -2.19 -12.04
N ARG A 100 -15.23 -2.45 -11.89
CA ARG A 100 -14.53 -2.33 -10.61
C ARG A 100 -14.08 -0.88 -10.43
N SER A 101 -14.32 -0.33 -9.25
CA SER A 101 -13.87 1.02 -8.89
C SER A 101 -12.40 1.05 -8.48
N HIS A 102 -11.90 -0.04 -7.91
CA HIS A 102 -10.51 -0.22 -7.53
C HIS A 102 -10.12 -1.71 -7.46
N ILE A 103 -8.81 -1.99 -7.52
CA ILE A 103 -8.20 -3.25 -7.09
C ILE A 103 -6.96 -2.91 -6.25
N PRO A 104 -6.66 -3.63 -5.15
CA PRO A 104 -5.44 -3.42 -4.37
C PRO A 104 -4.18 -3.59 -5.21
N ASP A 105 -3.10 -2.88 -4.86
CA ASP A 105 -1.78 -3.02 -5.51
C ASP A 105 -1.16 -4.43 -5.38
N THR A 106 -1.70 -5.28 -4.50
CA THR A 106 -1.29 -6.66 -4.30
C THR A 106 -2.14 -7.67 -5.06
N ILE A 107 -3.17 -7.20 -5.78
CA ILE A 107 -4.13 -8.03 -6.50
C ILE A 107 -4.07 -7.74 -8.00
N GLY A 108 -4.13 -8.80 -8.81
CA GLY A 108 -4.29 -8.75 -10.25
C GLY A 108 -5.36 -9.74 -10.73
N MET A 109 -5.47 -9.88 -12.05
CA MET A 109 -6.31 -10.89 -12.68
C MET A 109 -5.49 -11.70 -13.69
N LEU A 110 -5.55 -13.02 -13.56
CA LEU A 110 -4.90 -13.96 -14.45
C LEU A 110 -5.96 -14.54 -15.41
N PHE A 111 -5.74 -14.36 -16.70
CA PHE A 111 -6.54 -14.95 -17.77
C PHE A 111 -5.84 -16.21 -18.27
N ILE A 112 -6.57 -17.32 -18.31
CA ILE A 112 -6.08 -18.62 -18.82
C ILE A 112 -6.86 -18.93 -20.09
N PHE A 113 -6.18 -19.33 -21.15
CA PHE A 113 -6.80 -19.68 -22.44
C PHE A 113 -6.59 -21.15 -22.77
N ASP A 114 -7.55 -21.75 -23.48
CA ASP A 114 -7.48 -23.16 -23.92
C ASP A 114 -6.50 -23.39 -25.07
N GLU A 115 -6.22 -22.34 -25.85
CA GLU A 115 -5.41 -22.42 -27.06
C GLU A 115 -4.40 -21.27 -27.11
N GLU A 116 -3.17 -21.59 -27.51
CA GLU A 116 -2.11 -20.61 -27.74
C GLU A 116 -2.38 -19.80 -29.01
N LYS A 117 -2.93 -18.59 -28.85
CA LYS A 117 -3.36 -17.70 -29.93
C LYS A 117 -3.05 -16.24 -29.58
N PRO A 118 -3.06 -15.31 -30.55
CA PRO A 118 -2.87 -13.88 -30.29
C PRO A 118 -4.14 -13.25 -29.67
N HIS A 119 -4.48 -13.64 -28.44
CA HIS A 119 -5.65 -13.12 -27.72
C HIS A 119 -5.49 -11.63 -27.40
N SER A 120 -6.39 -10.80 -27.92
CA SER A 120 -6.35 -9.35 -27.72
C SER A 120 -7.22 -8.90 -26.55
N PHE A 121 -6.85 -7.79 -25.93
CA PHE A 121 -7.58 -7.18 -24.81
C PHE A 121 -8.05 -5.77 -25.15
N TRP A 122 -8.98 -5.26 -24.37
CA TRP A 122 -9.53 -3.90 -24.46
C TRP A 122 -9.95 -3.43 -23.06
N MET A 123 -10.25 -2.15 -22.91
CA MET A 123 -10.59 -1.52 -21.64
C MET A 123 -12.04 -1.06 -21.57
N ARG A 124 -12.92 -1.64 -22.40
CA ARG A 124 -14.36 -1.37 -22.37
C ARG A 124 -14.88 -1.52 -20.93
N ASN A 125 -15.64 -0.53 -20.44
CA ASN A 125 -16.20 -0.52 -19.08
C ASN A 125 -15.18 -0.68 -17.92
N THR A 126 -13.89 -0.45 -18.17
CA THR A 126 -12.84 -0.56 -17.15
C THR A 126 -12.26 0.82 -16.85
N SER A 127 -12.53 1.34 -15.64
CA SER A 127 -12.12 2.67 -15.19
C SER A 127 -10.72 2.68 -14.53
N ILE A 128 -10.29 1.52 -14.02
CA ILE A 128 -8.98 1.37 -13.37
C ILE A 128 -7.88 1.45 -14.44
N PRO A 129 -6.83 2.27 -14.26
CA PRO A 129 -5.65 2.23 -15.12
C PRO A 129 -4.87 0.94 -14.92
N LEU A 130 -4.78 0.11 -15.98
CA LEU A 130 -4.14 -1.20 -15.91
C LEU A 130 -2.87 -1.28 -16.75
N ALA A 131 -2.07 -2.30 -16.45
CA ALA A 131 -1.07 -2.85 -17.34
C ALA A 131 -1.34 -4.35 -17.52
N ILE A 132 -1.10 -4.85 -18.72
CA ILE A 132 -1.23 -6.27 -19.07
C ILE A 132 0.13 -6.84 -19.44
N ALA A 133 0.47 -7.98 -18.87
CA ALA A 133 1.57 -8.83 -19.33
C ALA A 133 0.99 -9.99 -20.13
N PHE A 134 1.46 -10.17 -21.36
CA PHE A 134 1.13 -11.30 -22.22
C PHE A 134 2.16 -12.40 -22.00
N ILE A 135 1.72 -13.64 -21.77
CA ILE A 135 2.58 -14.73 -21.28
C ILE A 135 2.44 -15.96 -22.20
N ALA A 136 3.58 -16.40 -22.75
CA ALA A 136 3.66 -17.58 -23.60
C ALA A 136 3.49 -18.89 -22.80
N THR A 137 3.29 -20.01 -23.52
CA THR A 137 3.12 -21.34 -22.92
C THR A 137 4.31 -21.78 -22.05
N ASP A 138 5.52 -21.30 -22.35
CA ASP A 138 6.72 -21.55 -21.55
C ASP A 138 6.85 -20.65 -20.30
N SER A 139 5.77 -19.94 -19.96
CA SER A 139 5.65 -18.99 -18.85
C SER A 139 6.54 -17.75 -18.97
N THR A 140 7.02 -17.42 -20.17
CA THR A 140 7.75 -16.17 -20.44
C THR A 140 6.79 -15.02 -20.75
N ILE A 141 6.99 -13.85 -20.13
CA ILE A 141 6.31 -12.62 -20.53
C ILE A 141 6.86 -12.15 -21.89
N THR A 142 6.00 -12.10 -22.92
CA THR A 142 6.37 -11.65 -24.27
C THR A 142 6.25 -10.15 -24.42
N ASP A 143 5.26 -9.54 -23.78
CA ASP A 143 4.93 -8.13 -23.89
C ASP A 143 4.37 -7.60 -22.57
N ILE A 144 4.63 -6.33 -22.28
CA ILE A 144 3.92 -5.59 -21.23
C ILE A 144 3.36 -4.32 -21.86
N LYS A 145 2.05 -4.08 -21.73
CA LYS A 145 1.38 -2.92 -22.32
C LYS A 145 0.63 -2.14 -21.26
N TRP A 146 0.73 -0.82 -21.32
CA TRP A 146 -0.12 0.07 -20.51
C TRP A 146 -1.45 0.27 -21.23
N MET A 147 -2.53 0.08 -20.49
CA MET A 147 -3.87 0.17 -21.04
C MET A 147 -4.59 1.40 -20.50
N LYS A 148 -5.29 2.11 -21.38
CA LYS A 148 -6.00 3.35 -21.04
C LYS A 148 -7.44 3.02 -20.61
N PRO A 149 -7.93 3.55 -19.49
CA PRO A 149 -9.33 3.37 -19.08
C PRO A 149 -10.32 3.70 -20.20
N HIS A 150 -11.37 2.89 -20.31
CA HIS A 150 -12.46 3.04 -21.29
C HIS A 150 -12.04 2.97 -22.78
N ASP A 151 -10.79 2.60 -23.07
CA ASP A 151 -10.31 2.46 -24.44
C ASP A 151 -10.79 1.14 -25.06
N GLU A 152 -11.63 1.22 -26.09
CA GLU A 152 -12.14 0.04 -26.81
C GLU A 152 -11.22 -0.41 -27.95
N SER A 153 -10.06 0.22 -28.15
CA SER A 153 -9.05 -0.30 -29.08
C SER A 153 -8.43 -1.60 -28.56
N HIS A 154 -7.98 -2.43 -29.50
CA HIS A 154 -7.43 -3.74 -29.20
C HIS A 154 -5.92 -3.67 -28.90
N TYR A 155 -5.54 -4.20 -27.75
CA TYR A 155 -4.17 -4.45 -27.33
C TYR A 155 -3.79 -5.88 -27.71
N PHE A 156 -3.01 -6.04 -28.77
CA PHE A 156 -2.54 -7.35 -29.24
C PHE A 156 -1.20 -7.74 -28.63
N PRO A 157 -0.97 -9.02 -28.31
CA PRO A 157 0.37 -9.53 -28.02
C PRO A 157 1.22 -9.56 -29.30
N SER A 158 2.55 -9.53 -29.15
CA SER A 158 3.47 -9.69 -30.29
C SER A 158 3.59 -11.14 -30.77
N LYS A 159 3.17 -12.11 -29.94
CA LYS A 159 3.24 -13.55 -30.18
C LYS A 159 1.95 -14.23 -29.68
N PRO A 160 1.63 -15.45 -30.14
CA PRO A 160 0.63 -16.28 -29.50
C PRO A 160 0.90 -16.47 -28.00
N ILE A 161 -0.15 -16.49 -27.19
CA ILE A 161 -0.07 -16.62 -25.74
C ILE A 161 -1.08 -17.62 -25.19
N LEU A 162 -0.78 -18.16 -24.02
CA LEU A 162 -1.69 -19.04 -23.25
C LEU A 162 -2.22 -18.34 -21.99
N TYR A 163 -1.52 -17.33 -21.49
CA TYR A 163 -1.93 -16.57 -20.31
C TYR A 163 -1.77 -15.07 -20.50
N ALA A 164 -2.54 -14.29 -19.74
CA ALA A 164 -2.32 -12.86 -19.58
C ALA A 164 -2.54 -12.44 -18.13
N LEU A 165 -1.74 -11.49 -17.65
CA LEU A 165 -1.83 -10.97 -16.28
C LEU A 165 -2.12 -9.46 -16.31
N GLU A 166 -3.30 -9.08 -15.85
CA GLU A 166 -3.66 -7.68 -15.60
C GLU A 166 -3.33 -7.27 -14.16
N THR A 167 -2.72 -6.10 -14.02
CA THR A 167 -2.38 -5.48 -12.72
C THR A 167 -2.65 -3.98 -12.77
N ASN A 168 -2.65 -3.31 -11.62
CA ASN A 168 -2.55 -1.85 -11.58
C ASN A 168 -1.37 -1.36 -12.44
N ARG A 169 -1.57 -0.32 -13.25
CA ARG A 169 -0.60 0.16 -14.27
C ARG A 169 0.87 0.21 -13.79
N GLY A 170 1.10 0.61 -12.54
CA GLY A 170 2.44 0.76 -11.98
C GLY A 170 3.11 -0.53 -11.49
N TRP A 171 2.40 -1.66 -11.42
CA TRP A 171 2.86 -2.85 -10.70
C TRP A 171 4.17 -3.43 -11.25
N PHE A 172 4.25 -3.62 -12.58
CA PHE A 172 5.45 -4.13 -13.26
C PHE A 172 6.62 -3.15 -13.16
N VAL A 173 6.36 -1.86 -13.38
CA VAL A 173 7.39 -0.80 -13.37
C VAL A 173 8.01 -0.65 -11.98
N LYS A 174 7.19 -0.66 -10.92
CA LYS A 174 7.65 -0.60 -9.52
C LYS A 174 8.59 -1.76 -9.15
N ARG A 175 8.52 -2.88 -9.88
CA ARG A 175 9.29 -4.11 -9.64
C ARG A 175 10.36 -4.38 -10.68
N ASN A 176 10.57 -3.46 -11.64
CA ASN A 176 11.51 -3.62 -12.74
C ASN A 176 11.27 -4.89 -13.60
N ILE A 177 10.02 -5.36 -13.68
CA ILE A 177 9.64 -6.51 -14.49
C ILE A 177 9.50 -6.08 -15.96
N LYS A 178 10.09 -6.87 -16.87
CA LYS A 178 10.17 -6.58 -18.31
C LYS A 178 9.86 -7.84 -19.13
N PRO A 179 9.57 -7.72 -20.44
CA PRO A 179 9.55 -8.88 -21.33
C PRO A 179 10.80 -9.74 -21.19
N GLY A 180 10.62 -11.06 -21.19
CA GLY A 180 11.63 -12.06 -20.87
C GLY A 180 11.58 -12.58 -19.43
N ALA A 181 10.90 -11.89 -18.51
CA ALA A 181 10.65 -12.37 -17.16
C ALA A 181 9.79 -13.64 -17.15
N LYS A 182 9.99 -14.47 -16.12
CA LYS A 182 9.24 -15.72 -15.91
C LYS A 182 8.11 -15.54 -14.91
N VAL A 183 7.04 -16.31 -15.14
CA VAL A 183 5.89 -16.43 -14.24
C VAL A 183 5.86 -17.84 -13.68
N ASP A 184 5.78 -17.96 -12.37
CA ASP A 184 5.60 -19.22 -11.67
C ASP A 184 4.19 -19.27 -11.11
N PHE A 185 3.37 -20.18 -11.68
CA PHE A 185 1.96 -20.33 -11.33
C PHE A 185 1.76 -21.11 -10.04
#